data_AF-A0A4Q9PP88-F1
#
_entry.id   AF-A0A4Q9PP88-F1
#
_cell.length_a   1.000
_cell.length_b   1.000
_cell.length_c   1.000
_cell.angle_alpha   90.00
_cell.angle_beta   90.00
_cell.angle_gamma   90.00
#
_symmetry.space_group_name_H-M   'P 1'
#
loop_
_entity.id
_entity.type
_entity.pdbx_description
1 polymer ?
#
loop_
_entity_poly.entity_id
_entity_poly.type
_entity_poly.pdbx_seq_one_letter_code
_entity_poly.pdbx_strand_id
1 'polypeptide(L)'
;MAEIARKHHDQVQEDDESMKPQDERELNIRRVLDSLEKKVSDDDADMIGAQVQFGECVTALREAENGTAPGLDGIQHEVWRTLFERYKEDEKAERPSFNVIRLLRAAFEDIQQNGVCGGTGFAD
;
A
#
# COMPACT_ATOMS: atom_id res chain seq x y z
N MET A 1 6.46 13.62 24.37
CA MET A 1 5.96 12.23 24.44
C MET A 1 5.70 11.66 23.06
N ALA A 2 4.83 12.27 22.23
CA ALA A 2 4.61 11.83 20.85
C ALA A 2 5.90 11.79 20.00
N GLU A 3 6.77 12.79 20.15
CA GLU A 3 8.04 12.87 19.40
C GLU A 3 9.07 11.81 19.82
N ILE A 4 9.09 11.44 21.11
CA ILE A 4 9.97 10.39 21.65
C ILE A 4 9.47 9.00 21.20
N ALA A 5 8.15 8.78 21.24
CA ALA A 5 7.54 7.55 20.75
C ALA A 5 7.71 7.39 19.24
N ARG A 6 7.50 8.47 18.45
CA ARG A 6 7.74 8.48 17.00
C ARG A 6 9.18 8.16 16.69
N LYS A 7 10.13 8.86 17.32
CA LYS A 7 11.56 8.61 17.10
C LYS A 7 11.96 7.17 17.42
N HIS A 8 11.42 6.59 18.50
CA HIS A 8 11.70 5.20 18.83
C HIS A 8 11.05 4.21 17.83
N HIS A 9 9.84 4.47 17.35
CA HIS A 9 9.19 3.62 16.33
C HIS A 9 9.87 3.72 14.97
N ASP A 10 10.25 4.92 14.54
CA ASP A 10 10.94 5.15 13.26
C ASP A 10 12.34 4.50 13.27
N GLN A 11 13.01 4.50 14.43
CA GLN A 11 14.36 3.97 14.60
C GLN A 11 14.39 2.53 15.14
N VAL A 12 13.24 1.87 15.30
CA VAL A 12 13.18 0.53 15.93
C VAL A 12 13.96 -0.51 15.14
N GLN A 13 14.11 -0.30 13.82
CA GLN A 13 14.93 -1.14 12.97
C GLN A 13 16.40 -0.76 13.03
N GLU A 14 16.73 0.51 13.33
CA GLU A 14 18.11 1.02 13.43
C GLU A 14 18.74 0.79 14.83
N ASP A 15 17.94 0.37 15.82
CA ASP A 15 18.31 0.30 17.24
C ASP A 15 19.14 -0.95 17.64
N ASP A 16 19.59 -1.77 16.67
CA ASP A 16 20.41 -2.96 16.95
C ASP A 16 21.84 -2.81 16.42
N GLU A 17 22.84 -2.94 17.31
CA GLU A 17 24.27 -2.99 16.99
C GLU A 17 24.63 -4.13 16.01
N SER A 18 23.75 -5.12 15.85
CA SER A 18 23.90 -6.21 14.89
C SER A 18 23.52 -5.86 13.44
N MET A 19 23.03 -4.63 13.18
CA MET A 19 22.64 -4.19 11.85
C MET A 19 23.80 -4.27 10.85
N LYS A 20 23.64 -5.14 9.86
CA LYS A 20 24.58 -5.30 8.76
C LYS A 20 24.45 -4.14 7.77
N PRO A 21 25.55 -3.71 7.12
CA PRO A 21 25.49 -2.73 6.04
C PRO A 21 24.48 -3.12 4.94
N GLN A 22 23.88 -2.12 4.29
CA GLN A 22 22.85 -2.33 3.26
C GLN A 22 23.29 -3.33 2.18
N ASP A 23 24.53 -3.22 1.67
CA ASP A 23 25.08 -4.12 0.67
C ASP A 23 25.16 -5.58 1.16
N GLU A 24 25.53 -5.78 2.43
CA GLU A 24 25.59 -7.11 3.04
C GLU A 24 24.18 -7.68 3.28
N ARG A 25 23.23 -6.83 3.65
CA ARG A 25 21.81 -7.21 3.77
C ARG A 25 21.24 -7.66 2.42
N GLU A 26 21.47 -6.90 1.35
CA GLU A 26 21.03 -7.27 -0.01
C GLU A 26 21.67 -8.59 -0.47
N LEU A 27 22.96 -8.79 -0.22
CA LEU A 27 23.64 -10.04 -0.54
C LEU A 27 23.03 -11.23 0.21
N ASN A 28 22.75 -11.07 1.50
CA ASN A 28 22.13 -12.11 2.31
C ASN A 28 20.70 -12.42 1.84
N ILE A 29 19.91 -11.40 1.49
CA ILE A 29 18.56 -11.58 0.92
C ILE A 29 18.65 -12.42 -0.37
N ARG A 30 19.54 -12.05 -1.30
CA ARG A 30 19.73 -12.81 -2.56
C ARG A 30 20.14 -14.26 -2.29
N ARG A 31 21.11 -14.48 -1.40
CA ARG A 31 21.56 -15.82 -1.02
C ARG A 31 20.42 -16.70 -0.48
N VAL A 32 19.56 -16.15 0.37
CA VAL A 32 18.40 -16.87 0.91
C VAL A 32 17.39 -17.17 -0.19
N LEU A 33 17.05 -16.18 -1.04
CA LEU A 33 16.12 -16.38 -2.16
C LEU A 33 16.64 -17.42 -3.17
N ASP A 34 17.94 -17.45 -3.42
CA ASP A 34 18.59 -18.43 -4.30
C ASP A 34 18.57 -19.85 -3.71
N SER A 35 18.57 -19.97 -2.38
CA SER A 35 18.47 -21.27 -1.70
C SER A 35 17.08 -21.90 -1.74
N LEU A 36 16.05 -21.13 -2.15
CA LEU A 36 14.68 -21.64 -2.26
C LEU A 36 14.53 -22.52 -3.51
N GLU A 37 14.29 -23.82 -3.28
CA GLU A 37 14.03 -24.82 -4.33
C GLU A 37 12.69 -24.59 -5.04
N LYS A 38 11.68 -24.13 -4.31
CA LYS A 38 10.36 -23.82 -4.88
C LYS A 38 10.32 -22.36 -5.32
N LYS A 39 10.10 -22.16 -6.62
CA LYS A 39 9.79 -20.84 -7.20
C LYS A 39 8.27 -20.66 -7.32
N VAL A 40 7.85 -19.41 -7.48
CA VAL A 40 6.47 -19.09 -7.81
C VAL A 40 6.15 -19.77 -9.16
N SER A 41 4.97 -20.39 -9.27
CA SER A 41 4.55 -20.98 -10.54
C SER A 41 4.19 -19.88 -11.54
N ASP A 42 4.20 -20.17 -12.83
CA ASP A 42 3.79 -19.18 -13.85
C ASP A 42 2.36 -18.68 -13.58
N ASP A 43 1.45 -19.58 -13.19
CA ASP A 43 0.07 -19.24 -12.81
C ASP A 43 0.02 -18.29 -11.60
N ASP A 44 0.84 -18.53 -10.57
CA ASP A 44 0.91 -17.65 -9.40
C ASP A 44 1.56 -16.31 -9.74
N ALA A 45 2.57 -16.30 -10.63
CA ALA A 45 3.23 -15.09 -11.09
C ALA A 45 2.24 -14.20 -11.85
N ASP A 46 1.47 -14.80 -12.76
CA ASP A 46 0.44 -14.13 -13.54
C ASP A 46 -0.68 -13.59 -12.64
N MET A 47 -1.08 -14.35 -11.61
CA MET A 47 -2.06 -13.91 -10.63
C MET A 47 -1.55 -12.71 -9.81
N ILE A 48 -0.30 -12.73 -9.34
CA ILE A 48 0.31 -11.63 -8.57
C ILE A 48 0.52 -10.39 -9.46
N GLY A 49 0.89 -10.60 -10.73
CA GLY A 49 1.09 -9.54 -11.72
C GLY A 49 -0.20 -9.03 -12.34
N ALA A 50 -1.37 -9.60 -12.00
CA ALA A 50 -2.64 -9.22 -12.59
C ALA A 50 -2.97 -7.74 -12.31
N GLN A 51 -3.62 -7.11 -13.28
CA GLN A 51 -4.05 -5.73 -13.15
C GLN A 51 -5.06 -5.58 -12.00
N VAL A 52 -4.90 -4.54 -11.19
CA VAL A 52 -5.84 -4.22 -10.10
C VAL A 52 -7.25 -3.99 -10.64
N GLN A 53 -8.21 -4.72 -10.11
CA GLN A 53 -9.61 -4.67 -10.49
C GLN A 53 -10.41 -3.70 -9.64
N PHE A 54 -11.46 -3.12 -10.22
CA PHE A 54 -12.37 -2.21 -9.52
C PHE A 54 -12.99 -2.86 -8.27
N GLY A 55 -13.39 -4.13 -8.37
CA GLY A 55 -14.00 -4.87 -7.26
C GLY A 55 -13.05 -5.07 -6.09
N GLU A 56 -11.76 -5.28 -6.36
CA GLU A 56 -10.73 -5.43 -5.33
C GLU A 56 -10.56 -4.13 -4.55
N CYS A 57 -10.53 -2.98 -5.23
CA CYS A 57 -10.50 -1.68 -4.55
C CYS A 57 -11.74 -1.45 -3.67
N VAL A 58 -12.93 -1.89 -4.11
CA VAL A 58 -14.16 -1.78 -3.30
C VAL A 58 -14.07 -2.66 -2.06
N THR A 59 -13.64 -3.92 -2.21
CA THR A 59 -13.47 -4.86 -1.10
C THR A 59 -12.45 -4.34 -0.10
N ALA A 60 -11.27 -3.95 -0.57
CA ALA A 60 -10.21 -3.39 0.28
C ALA A 60 -10.67 -2.15 1.05
N LEU A 61 -11.39 -1.22 0.41
CA LEU A 61 -11.91 -0.04 1.09
C LEU A 61 -12.96 -0.38 2.17
N ARG A 62 -13.77 -1.42 1.96
CA ARG A 62 -14.76 -1.87 2.94
C ARG A 62 -14.11 -2.56 4.13
N GLU A 63 -13.07 -3.36 3.87
CA GLU A 63 -12.35 -4.13 4.88
C GLU A 63 -11.30 -3.32 5.64
N ALA A 64 -10.96 -2.12 5.16
CA ALA A 64 -10.06 -1.21 5.86
C ALA A 64 -10.55 -0.96 7.31
N GLU A 65 -9.65 -1.15 8.27
CA GLU A 65 -9.98 -1.03 9.70
C GLU A 65 -10.37 0.42 10.06
N ASN A 66 -11.29 0.57 11.00
CA ASN A 66 -11.74 1.87 11.49
C ASN A 66 -10.90 2.32 12.68
N GLY A 67 -10.71 3.63 12.81
CA GLY A 67 -10.06 4.20 13.99
C GLY A 67 -8.58 3.85 14.13
N THR A 68 -7.95 3.36 13.06
CA THR A 68 -6.49 3.22 12.98
C THR A 68 -5.83 4.56 12.70
N ALA A 69 -4.54 4.64 12.99
CA ALA A 69 -3.75 5.82 12.65
C ALA A 69 -3.75 6.02 11.13
N PRO A 70 -3.97 7.25 10.64
CA PRO A 70 -3.90 7.54 9.22
C PRO A 70 -2.48 7.34 8.69
N GLY A 71 -2.36 7.18 7.37
CA GLY A 71 -1.06 7.11 6.70
C GLY A 71 -0.28 8.44 6.75
N LEU A 72 0.80 8.52 5.98
CA LEU A 72 1.68 9.71 5.91
C LEU A 72 0.93 11.00 5.51
N ASP A 73 -0.20 10.87 4.82
CA ASP A 73 -1.05 11.98 4.39
C ASP A 73 -1.99 12.51 5.50
N GLY A 74 -2.11 11.79 6.62
CA GLY A 74 -3.04 12.13 7.70
C GLY A 74 -4.52 11.87 7.36
N ILE A 75 -4.83 11.27 6.22
CA ILE A 75 -6.20 11.01 5.77
C ILE A 75 -6.66 9.64 6.28
N GLN A 76 -7.77 9.63 7.02
CA GLN A 76 -8.33 8.40 7.58
C GLN A 76 -9.14 7.61 6.52
N HIS A 77 -9.21 6.29 6.67
CA HIS A 77 -9.97 5.40 5.77
C HIS A 77 -11.48 5.74 5.70
N GLU A 78 -12.03 6.31 6.77
CA GLU A 78 -13.41 6.78 6.86
C GLU A 78 -13.72 7.90 5.85
N VAL A 79 -12.74 8.74 5.52
CA VAL A 79 -12.90 9.78 4.49
C VAL A 79 -13.16 9.13 3.14
N TRP A 80 -12.32 8.17 2.76
CA TRP A 80 -12.44 7.44 1.51
C TRP A 80 -13.75 6.65 1.42
N ARG A 81 -14.18 6.00 2.51
CA ARG A 81 -15.48 5.33 2.59
C ARG A 81 -16.65 6.28 2.45
N THR A 82 -16.59 7.44 3.11
CA THR A 82 -17.63 8.46 3.01
C THR A 82 -17.77 8.98 1.58
N LEU A 83 -16.65 9.22 0.89
CA LEU A 83 -16.65 9.60 -0.52
C LEU A 83 -17.27 8.52 -1.41
N PHE A 84 -17.02 7.24 -1.11
CA PHE A 84 -17.60 6.14 -1.87
C PHE A 84 -19.11 5.99 -1.66
N GLU A 85 -19.60 6.12 -0.42
CA GLU A 85 -21.04 6.13 -0.19
C GLU A 85 -21.70 7.35 -0.82
N ARG A 86 -21.05 8.51 -0.78
CA ARG A 86 -21.56 9.71 -1.45
C ARG A 86 -21.64 9.55 -2.97
N TYR A 87 -20.62 8.93 -3.57
CA TYR A 87 -20.64 8.57 -4.98
C TYR A 87 -21.88 7.73 -5.34
N LYS A 88 -22.18 6.70 -4.55
CA LYS A 88 -23.35 5.83 -4.77
C LYS A 88 -24.67 6.58 -4.62
N GLU A 89 -24.77 7.47 -3.63
CA GLU A 89 -25.95 8.31 -3.43
C GLU A 89 -26.19 9.24 -4.62
N ASP A 90 -25.15 9.95 -5.06
CA ASP A 90 -25.25 10.93 -6.13
C ASP A 90 -25.45 10.25 -7.50
N GLU A 91 -24.83 9.10 -7.74
CA GLU A 91 -25.08 8.27 -8.94
C GLU A 91 -26.54 7.80 -8.99
N LYS A 92 -27.08 7.29 -7.87
CA LYS A 92 -28.49 6.87 -7.78
C LYS A 92 -29.47 8.04 -7.96
N ALA A 93 -29.07 9.24 -7.53
CA ALA A 93 -29.87 10.46 -7.66
C ALA A 93 -29.68 11.18 -9.00
N GLU A 94 -28.91 10.61 -9.94
CA GLU A 94 -28.57 11.20 -11.24
C GLU A 94 -27.94 12.61 -11.11
N ARG A 95 -27.14 12.82 -10.07
CA ARG A 95 -26.38 14.05 -9.82
C ARG A 95 -24.95 13.90 -10.31
N PRO A 96 -24.23 15.02 -10.54
CA PRO A 96 -22.78 14.96 -10.71
C PRO A 96 -22.14 14.21 -9.53
N SER A 97 -21.45 13.12 -9.83
CA SER A 97 -20.87 12.21 -8.84
C SER A 97 -19.38 12.04 -9.05
N PHE A 98 -18.64 11.82 -7.97
CA PHE A 98 -17.19 11.63 -7.99
C PHE A 98 -16.85 10.18 -7.64
N ASN A 99 -16.38 9.40 -8.61
CA ASN A 99 -16.05 7.99 -8.39
C ASN A 99 -14.64 7.86 -7.76
N VAL A 100 -14.60 7.83 -6.44
CA VAL A 100 -13.36 7.68 -5.66
C VAL A 100 -12.65 6.35 -5.91
N ILE A 101 -13.36 5.27 -6.23
CA ILE A 101 -12.74 3.97 -6.51
C ILE A 101 -11.95 4.01 -7.82
N ARG A 102 -12.45 4.72 -8.83
CA ARG A 102 -11.69 4.93 -10.08
C ARG A 102 -10.41 5.73 -9.84
N LEU A 103 -10.46 6.73 -8.96
CA LEU A 103 -9.25 7.47 -8.56
C LEU A 103 -8.23 6.54 -7.91
N LEU A 104 -8.65 5.78 -6.88
CA LEU A 104 -7.76 4.88 -6.15
C LEU A 104 -7.17 3.81 -7.09
N ARG A 105 -8.00 3.21 -7.94
CA ARG A 105 -7.55 2.25 -8.94
C ARG A 105 -6.52 2.86 -9.90
N ALA A 106 -6.77 4.06 -10.41
CA ALA A 106 -5.82 4.72 -11.32
C ALA A 106 -4.46 4.96 -10.65
N ALA A 107 -4.44 5.31 -9.36
CA ALA A 107 -3.19 5.45 -8.61
C ALA A 107 -2.46 4.10 -8.44
N PHE A 108 -3.18 3.02 -8.12
CA PHE A 108 -2.56 1.69 -8.01
C PHE A 108 -2.06 1.17 -9.36
N GLU A 109 -2.80 1.38 -10.43
CA GLU A 109 -2.38 1.01 -11.79
C GLU A 109 -1.13 1.77 -12.23
N ASP A 110 -1.03 3.07 -11.89
CA ASP A 110 0.16 3.87 -12.17
C ASP A 110 1.38 3.31 -11.42
N ILE A 111 1.24 3.02 -10.12
CA ILE A 111 2.30 2.41 -9.32
C ILE A 111 2.71 1.03 -9.86
N GLN A 112 1.74 0.21 -10.28
CA GLN A 112 2.00 -1.12 -10.84
C GLN A 112 2.80 -1.04 -12.15
N GLN A 113 2.52 -0.05 -13.00
CA GLN A 113 3.15 0.09 -14.31
C GLN A 113 4.49 0.85 -14.27
N ASN A 114 4.59 1.88 -13.42
CA ASN A 114 5.70 2.82 -13.42
C ASN A 114 6.58 2.71 -12.17
N GLY A 115 6.17 1.91 -11.18
CA GLY A 115 6.79 1.89 -9.87
C GLY A 115 6.40 3.09 -9.02
N VAL A 116 6.98 3.17 -7.83
CA VAL A 116 6.71 4.26 -6.88
C VAL A 116 7.53 5.50 -7.20
N CYS A 117 6.99 6.69 -6.91
CA CYS A 117 7.75 7.92 -7.05
C CYS A 117 8.81 8.02 -5.95
N GLY A 118 10.10 7.96 -6.33
CA GLY A 118 11.23 7.95 -5.38
C GLY A 118 11.37 9.17 -4.48
N GLY A 119 10.63 10.26 -4.72
CA GLY A 119 10.62 11.44 -3.86
C GLY A 119 9.52 11.47 -2.80
N THR A 120 8.66 10.45 -2.73
CA THR A 120 7.43 10.47 -1.91
C THR A 120 7.50 9.69 -0.61
N GLY A 121 8.58 8.93 -0.38
CA GLY A 121 8.71 8.02 0.76
C GLY A 121 7.69 6.88 0.80
N PHE A 122 6.96 6.65 -0.29
CA PHE A 122 5.89 5.65 -0.35
C PHE A 122 6.40 4.21 -0.19
N ALA A 123 7.65 3.94 -0.59
CA ALA A 123 8.28 2.61 -0.51
C ALA A 123 9.49 2.58 0.44
N ASP A 124 9.65 3.61 1.26
CA ASP A 124 10.69 3.68 2.29
C ASP A 124 10.27 2.91 3.55
#